data_AF-A0A2E7SSE8-F1
#
_entry.id   AF-A0A2E7SSE8-F1
#
_cell.length_a   1.000
_cell.length_b   1.000
_cell.length_c   1.000
_cell.angle_alpha   90.00
_cell.angle_beta   90.00
_cell.angle_gamma   90.00
#
_symmetry.space_group_name_H-M   'P 1'
#
loop_
_entity.id
_entity.type
_entity.pdbx_description
1 polymer ?
#
loop_
_entity_poly.entity_id
_entity_poly.type
_entity_poly.pdbx_seq_one_letter_code
_entity_poly.pdbx_strand_id
1 'polypeptide(L)' 'MQRVKLFKGLECEVERLEQQINEWAENEGVKILQASSSIASQSYNPTATSGSSLQGNIAVSSDVLITVLYEK' A
#
# COMPACT_ATOMS: atom_id res chain seq x y z
N MET A 1 -10.42 22.57 -6.85
CA MET A 1 -11.51 21.56 -6.75
C MET A 1 -10.95 20.31 -6.06
N GLN A 2 -11.73 19.63 -5.22
CA GLN A 2 -11.30 18.37 -4.60
C GLN A 2 -11.36 17.21 -5.58
N ARG A 3 -10.31 16.37 -5.56
CA ARG A 3 -10.13 15.23 -6.47
C ARG A 3 -9.57 14.04 -5.69
N VAL A 4 -9.72 12.86 -6.26
CA VAL A 4 -9.24 11.60 -5.67
C VAL A 4 -8.25 10.93 -6.61
N LYS A 5 -7.16 10.41 -6.06
CA LYS A 5 -6.21 9.55 -6.77
C LYS A 5 -5.99 8.25 -6.01
N LEU A 6 -5.80 7.16 -6.76
CA LEU A 6 -5.54 5.83 -6.22
C LEU A 6 -4.11 5.40 -6.53
N PHE A 7 -3.49 4.74 -5.57
CA PHE A 7 -2.17 4.12 -5.70
C PHE A 7 -2.28 2.65 -5.26
N LYS A 8 -1.71 1.74 -6.04
CA LYS A 8 -1.62 0.31 -5.70
C LYS A 8 -0.14 -0.07 -5.57
N GLY A 9 0.19 -0.85 -4.56
CA GLY A 9 1.50 -1.47 -4.40
C GLY A 9 1.44 -2.67 -3.47
N LEU A 10 2.60 -3.08 -2.96
CA LEU A 10 2.73 -4.19 -2.02
C LEU A 10 3.06 -3.70 -0.61
N GLU A 11 2.64 -4.44 0.40
CA GLU A 11 2.91 -4.11 1.81
C GLU A 11 4.40 -4.08 2.17
N CYS A 12 5.24 -4.77 1.40
CA CYS A 12 6.69 -4.78 1.59
C CYS A 12 7.39 -3.62 0.89
N GLU A 13 6.69 -2.86 0.06
CA GLU A 13 7.23 -1.77 -0.76
C GLU A 13 6.74 -0.38 -0.28
N VAL A 14 6.47 -0.22 1.02
CA VAL A 14 5.88 1.02 1.57
C VAL A 14 6.72 2.25 1.24
N GLU A 15 8.04 2.17 1.38
CA GLU A 15 8.96 3.29 1.10
C GLU A 15 8.87 3.75 -0.36
N ARG A 16 8.80 2.79 -1.30
CA ARG A 16 8.62 3.08 -2.73
C ARG A 16 7.29 3.77 -2.98
N LEU A 17 6.24 3.31 -2.32
CA LEU A 17 4.87 3.82 -2.49
C LEU A 17 4.75 5.25 -1.90
N GLU A 18 5.40 5.51 -0.76
CA GLU A 18 5.53 6.83 -0.16
C GLU A 18 6.25 7.80 -1.11
N GLN A 19 7.43 7.41 -1.61
CA GLN A 19 8.19 8.22 -2.57
C GLN A 19 7.34 8.54 -3.81
N GLN A 20 6.64 7.55 -4.36
CA GLN A 20 5.80 7.74 -5.53
C GLN A 20 4.65 8.75 -5.29
N ILE A 21 4.01 8.71 -4.12
CA ILE A 21 2.94 9.66 -3.78
C ILE A 21 3.51 11.08 -3.64
N ASN A 22 4.66 11.22 -2.96
CA ASN A 22 5.29 12.52 -2.73
C ASN A 22 5.78 13.15 -4.05
N GLU A 23 6.49 12.39 -4.88
CA GLU A 23 6.94 12.84 -6.20
C GLU A 23 5.76 13.23 -7.09
N TRP A 24 4.68 12.46 -7.07
CA TRP A 24 3.47 12.82 -7.80
C TRP A 24 2.86 14.14 -7.30
N ALA A 25 2.78 14.33 -5.99
CA ALA A 25 2.18 15.54 -5.42
C ALA A 25 2.99 16.79 -5.77
N GLU A 26 4.31 16.68 -5.71
CA GLU A 26 5.25 17.75 -6.08
C GLU A 26 5.15 18.06 -7.58
N ASN A 27 5.23 17.05 -8.45
CA ASN A 27 5.19 17.24 -9.90
C ASN A 27 3.87 17.86 -10.39
N GLU A 28 2.75 17.52 -9.76
CA GLU A 28 1.44 18.05 -10.14
C GLU A 28 1.09 19.37 -9.44
N GLY A 29 1.91 19.81 -8.47
CA GLY A 29 1.67 20.99 -7.66
C GLY A 29 0.38 20.90 -6.85
N VAL A 30 0.02 19.71 -6.36
CA VAL A 30 -1.24 19.46 -5.66
C VAL A 30 -1.07 19.44 -4.15
N LYS A 31 -2.10 19.89 -3.44
CA LYS A 31 -2.14 19.82 -1.97
C LYS A 31 -2.88 18.56 -1.54
N ILE A 32 -2.19 17.63 -0.89
CA ILE A 32 -2.84 16.46 -0.26
C ILE A 32 -3.64 16.92 0.95
N LEU A 33 -4.90 16.50 1.03
CA LEU A 33 -5.80 16.76 2.16
C LEU A 33 -5.88 15.57 3.11
N GLN A 34 -5.96 14.37 2.55
CA GLN A 34 -6.10 13.12 3.30
C GLN A 34 -5.54 11.96 2.49
N ALA A 35 -4.91 11.01 3.16
CA ALA A 35 -4.57 9.70 2.61
C ALA A 35 -5.19 8.60 3.50
N SER A 36 -5.80 7.60 2.89
CA SER A 36 -6.30 6.39 3.55
C SER A 36 -5.80 5.16 2.82
N SER A 37 -5.52 4.09 3.56
CA SER A 37 -5.06 2.83 2.98
C SER A 37 -5.99 1.67 3.31
N SER A 38 -5.97 0.67 2.47
CA SER A 38 -6.59 -0.63 2.70
C SER A 38 -5.60 -1.70 2.26
N ILE A 39 -5.37 -2.68 3.12
CA ILE A 39 -4.49 -3.81 2.84
C ILE A 39 -5.34 -5.05 2.60
N ALA A 40 -5.04 -5.79 1.54
CA ALA A 40 -5.69 -7.06 1.29
C ALA A 40 -5.35 -8.04 2.44
N SER A 41 -6.32 -8.89 2.81
CA SER A 41 -6.03 -9.99 3.72
C SER A 41 -4.92 -10.87 3.13
N GLN A 42 -3.85 -11.12 3.90
CA GLN A 42 -2.81 -12.05 3.48
C GLN A 42 -3.47 -13.40 3.16
N SER A 43 -3.30 -13.87 1.93
CA SER A 43 -3.85 -15.16 1.50
C SER A 43 -3.16 -16.29 2.27
N TYR A 44 -3.97 -17.17 2.88
CA TYR A 44 -3.48 -18.37 3.55
C TYR A 44 -2.57 -19.17 2.62
N ASN A 45 -1.34 -19.46 3.06
CA ASN A 45 -0.44 -20.36 2.34
C ASN A 45 -0.81 -21.80 2.72
N PRO A 46 -1.45 -22.59 1.82
CA PRO A 46 -1.86 -23.96 2.13
C PRO A 46 -0.68 -24.93 2.31
N THR A 47 0.54 -24.50 1.96
CA THR A 47 1.78 -25.27 2.19
C THR A 47 2.43 -24.96 3.53
N ALA A 48 1.90 -24.01 4.30
CA ALA A 48 2.38 -23.72 5.65
C ALA A 48 2.02 -24.89 6.59
N THR A 49 3.04 -25.63 7.02
CA THR A 49 2.89 -26.77 7.93
C THR A 49 2.43 -26.29 9.31
N SER A 50 1.22 -26.69 9.70
CA SER A 50 0.67 -26.45 11.04
C SER A 50 1.61 -27.04 12.11
N GLY A 51 2.28 -26.16 12.88
CA GLY A 51 3.14 -26.56 14.00
C GLY A 51 4.63 -26.22 13.86
N SER A 52 5.09 -25.66 12.73
CA SER A 52 6.49 -25.21 12.62
C SER A 52 6.67 -23.86 13.31
N SER A 53 7.32 -23.87 14.48
CA SER A 53 7.72 -22.69 15.23
C SER A 53 8.48 -21.68 14.35
N LEU A 54 7.95 -20.46 14.22
CA LEU A 54 8.66 -19.21 13.84
C LEU A 54 9.50 -19.17 12.55
N GLN A 55 9.62 -20.23 11.74
CA GLN A 55 10.63 -20.32 10.68
C GLN A 55 10.11 -20.59 9.26
N GLY A 56 8.79 -20.59 9.01
CA GLY A 56 8.29 -21.07 7.71
C GLY A 56 7.02 -20.46 7.14
N ASN A 57 6.47 -19.38 7.71
CA ASN A 57 5.47 -18.62 6.97
C ASN A 57 6.19 -17.64 6.05
N ILE A 58 6.41 -18.05 4.80
CA ILE A 58 6.68 -17.10 3.71
C ILE A 58 5.37 -16.33 3.53
N ALA A 59 5.19 -15.26 4.31
CA ALA A 59 4.08 -14.34 4.14
C ALA A 59 4.25 -13.71 2.76
N VAL A 60 3.36 -14.06 1.83
CA VAL A 60 3.30 -13.43 0.52
C VAL A 60 2.80 -12.01 0.77
N SER A 61 3.52 -11.02 0.28
CA SER A 61 3.17 -9.61 0.50
C SER A 61 1.76 -9.30 0.02
N SER A 62 0.94 -8.74 0.89
CA SER A 62 -0.40 -8.27 0.55
C SER A 62 -0.37 -7.07 -0.38
N ASP A 63 -1.36 -7.00 -1.28
CA ASP A 63 -1.67 -5.79 -2.03
C ASP A 63 -2.14 -4.67 -1.08
N VAL A 64 -1.64 -3.45 -1.30
CA VAL A 64 -2.06 -2.23 -0.60
C VAL A 64 -2.68 -1.27 -1.62
N LEU A 65 -3.86 -0.74 -1.31
CA LEU A 65 -4.51 0.35 -2.03
C LEU A 65 -4.48 1.61 -1.16
N ILE A 66 -3.94 2.71 -1.68
CA ILE A 66 -3.96 4.02 -1.04
C ILE A 66 -4.86 4.96 -1.83
N THR A 67 -5.79 5.59 -1.15
CA THR A 67 -6.67 6.63 -1.68
C THR A 67 -6.23 7.98 -1.15
N VAL A 68 -5.92 8.90 -2.05
CA VAL A 68 -5.48 10.26 -1.72
C VAL A 68 -6.53 11.27 -2.16
N LEU A 69 -7.08 12.02 -1.21
CA LEU A 69 -7.90 13.19 -1.45
C LEU A 69 -6.97 14.41 -1.57
N TYR A 70 -7.10 15.18 -2.65
CA TYR A 70 -6.23 16.31 -2.93
C TYR A 70 -6.98 17.49 -3.56
N GLU A 71 -6.36 18.67 -3.52
CA GLU A 71 -6.82 19.88 -4.20
C GLU A 71 -5.91 20.26 -5.37
N LYS A 72 -6.56 20.59 -6.50
CA LYS A 72 -5.96 21.18 -7.69
C LYS A 72 -6.87 22.26 -8.27
#